data_AF-A0A6N6P134-F1
#
_entry.id   AF-A0A6N6P134-F1
#
_cell.length_a   1.000
_cell.length_b   1.000
_cell.length_c   1.000
_cell.angle_alpha   90.00
_cell.angle_beta   90.00
_cell.angle_gamma   90.00
#
_symmetry.space_group_name_H-M   'P 1'
#
loop_
_entity.id
_entity.type
_entity.pdbx_description
1 polymer ?
#
loop_
_entity_poly.entity_id
_entity_poly.type
_entity_poly.pdbx_seq_one_letter_code
_entity_poly.pdbx_strand_id
1 'polypeptide(L)'
;AFDQLLDSLMREDAFYDRLREGFNDIFLTLGADGGDSNILSYDHFSKTRNWFQSYDLSHIQDEKERRQAGYKLARQYREALLGEPMKLIEHIVRNDRPFMEIVTADYIMVTPYTARGYGNFEEIKANFKNPDDPFEYIPVKLKALVGRNKADNQDSETGFYPHAGILSTFQYLRRYPTTETNRNRLRSRMYFQHFLGVDVLELAARVSDAAATTAKYKVPTMEAAECVVCHKTLDPIAGLFQDYWRFEGVYGKRKEGWFTDMFGAGCEGDDLPEKERWRALQWLGEHTAKDPRFAVTMVEHVYYILTGRKVLLPPKDLDDPGFAAKYRAHQEQRAVIESIATQFAKNGFNLKQVFKDWVATDFYRADGLTTVALNPERQADLDDIGIVRMLAPEQVERKVAAVFGRPWGRLNDQLAMLYGGIDSKEVTERATDPSGAMGSLQRILANDVACKETALDFSRPAEKRLLFPYIEPDVTPGTAEHDARIRRTISHLHERLLGRVEATEAERSFQLFADIVKEAAARRHDTEENYFCRQGLEQPVSDPRYTVRAWRAVVTYLLRQYDFLYE
;
A
#
# COMPACT_ATOMS: atom_id res chain seq x y z
N ALA A 1 -21.74 -18.60 -4.66
CA ALA A 1 -21.10 -18.13 -5.90
C ALA A 1 -20.23 -16.89 -5.63
N PHE A 2 -20.80 -15.74 -5.23
CA PHE A 2 -20.03 -14.52 -4.94
C PHE A 2 -18.97 -14.72 -3.85
N ASP A 3 -19.34 -15.35 -2.74
CA ASP A 3 -18.44 -15.61 -1.61
C ASP A 3 -17.23 -16.48 -2.01
N GLN A 4 -17.47 -17.54 -2.78
CA GLN A 4 -16.44 -18.45 -3.29
C GLN A 4 -15.51 -17.77 -4.31
N LEU A 5 -16.03 -16.80 -5.08
CA LEU A 5 -15.22 -15.99 -5.99
C LEU A 5 -14.24 -15.12 -5.20
N LEU A 6 -14.72 -14.43 -4.16
CA LEU A 6 -13.85 -13.63 -3.28
C LEU A 6 -12.81 -14.50 -2.58
N ASP A 7 -13.18 -15.70 -2.12
CA ASP A 7 -12.22 -16.64 -1.52
C ASP A 7 -11.14 -17.07 -2.52
N SER A 8 -11.48 -17.24 -3.79
CA SER A 8 -10.50 -17.54 -4.85
C SER A 8 -9.56 -16.36 -5.09
N LEU A 9 -10.12 -15.15 -5.24
CA LEU A 9 -9.34 -13.92 -5.46
C LEU A 9 -8.37 -13.65 -4.31
N MET A 10 -8.81 -13.84 -3.06
CA MET A 10 -7.97 -13.64 -1.87
C MET A 10 -6.94 -14.75 -1.63
N ARG A 11 -6.82 -15.73 -2.54
CA ARG A 11 -5.70 -16.69 -2.58
C ARG A 11 -4.64 -16.33 -3.61
N GLU A 12 -4.94 -15.41 -4.52
CA GLU A 12 -4.01 -14.97 -5.56
C GLU A 12 -2.94 -14.04 -4.99
N ASP A 13 -1.72 -14.09 -5.54
CA ASP A 13 -0.62 -13.22 -5.10
C ASP A 13 -0.94 -11.73 -5.33
N ALA A 14 -1.73 -11.41 -6.35
CA ALA A 14 -2.18 -10.04 -6.62
C ALA A 14 -2.98 -9.42 -5.45
N PHE A 15 -3.77 -10.22 -4.72
CA PHE A 15 -4.47 -9.75 -3.53
C PHE A 15 -3.48 -9.35 -2.44
N TYR A 16 -2.46 -10.17 -2.19
CA TYR A 16 -1.46 -9.91 -1.15
C TYR A 16 -0.53 -8.75 -1.51
N ASP A 17 -0.23 -8.54 -2.80
CA ASP A 17 0.47 -7.34 -3.25
C ASP A 17 -0.34 -6.09 -2.95
N ARG A 18 -1.65 -6.10 -3.28
CA ARG A 18 -2.54 -4.97 -2.99
C ARG A 18 -2.72 -4.73 -1.49
N LEU A 19 -2.81 -5.80 -0.71
CA LEU A 19 -2.89 -5.76 0.74
C LEU A 19 -1.69 -5.01 1.35
N ARG A 20 -0.48 -5.38 0.91
CA ARG A 20 0.76 -4.75 1.38
C ARG A 20 0.85 -3.27 1.01
N GLU A 21 0.44 -2.92 -0.21
CA GLU A 21 0.37 -1.51 -0.64
C GLU A 21 -0.58 -0.70 0.22
N GLY A 22 -1.81 -1.18 0.37
CA GLY A 22 -2.85 -0.46 1.11
C GLY A 22 -2.49 -0.27 2.58
N PHE A 23 -1.87 -1.27 3.21
CA PHE A 23 -1.37 -1.10 4.57
C PHE A 23 -0.11 -0.24 4.67
N ASN A 24 0.74 -0.21 3.65
CA ASN A 24 1.87 0.71 3.63
C ASN A 24 1.42 2.17 3.48
N ASP A 25 0.33 2.45 2.75
CA ASP A 25 -0.27 3.78 2.71
C ASP A 25 -0.71 4.26 4.12
N ILE A 26 -0.96 3.34 5.05
CA ILE A 26 -1.35 3.61 6.44
C ILE A 26 -0.10 3.70 7.34
N PHE A 27 0.69 2.63 7.41
CA PHE A 27 1.81 2.51 8.34
C PHE A 27 3.12 3.15 7.87
N LEU A 28 3.25 3.42 6.57
CA LEU A 28 4.36 4.11 5.92
C LEU A 28 5.75 3.53 6.22
N THR A 29 5.84 2.27 6.66
CA THR A 29 7.10 1.66 7.11
C THR A 29 8.14 1.49 6.00
N LEU A 30 7.72 1.46 4.73
CA LEU A 30 8.66 1.46 3.60
C LEU A 30 9.47 2.76 3.50
N GLY A 31 8.97 3.85 4.09
CA GLY A 31 9.65 5.14 4.16
C GLY A 31 10.51 5.31 5.42
N ALA A 32 10.84 4.23 6.13
CA ALA A 32 11.70 4.28 7.30
C ALA A 32 13.08 4.89 6.99
N ASP A 33 13.49 5.84 7.82
CA ASP A 33 14.65 6.69 7.55
C ASP A 33 16.02 6.00 7.77
N GLY A 34 16.92 6.23 6.81
CA GLY A 34 18.31 5.79 6.84
C GLY A 34 18.76 5.18 5.51
N GLY A 35 19.97 5.51 5.06
CA GLY A 35 20.58 4.85 3.90
C GLY A 35 20.70 3.33 4.08
N ASP A 36 21.09 2.66 3.00
CA ASP A 36 21.01 1.23 2.65
C ASP A 36 21.28 0.14 3.74
N SER A 37 21.76 0.51 4.92
CA SER A 37 22.14 -0.38 6.03
C SER A 37 21.80 0.16 7.42
N ASN A 38 20.99 1.23 7.51
CA ASN A 38 20.74 1.91 8.78
C ASN A 38 19.59 1.30 9.57
N ILE A 39 18.61 0.61 8.96
CA ILE A 39 17.51 -0.03 9.71
C ILE A 39 18.06 -0.90 10.85
N LEU A 40 19.08 -1.71 10.55
CA LEU A 40 19.88 -2.41 11.56
C LEU A 40 20.94 -1.48 12.15
N SER A 41 20.82 -1.21 13.45
CA SER A 41 21.71 -0.27 14.13
C SER A 41 23.15 -0.77 14.17
N TYR A 42 24.09 0.17 14.14
CA TYR A 42 25.49 -0.14 14.39
C TYR A 42 25.71 -0.72 15.80
N ASP A 43 24.94 -0.27 16.79
CA ASP A 43 25.09 -0.67 18.20
C ASP A 43 24.85 -2.17 18.44
N HIS A 44 23.93 -2.80 17.70
CA HIS A 44 23.58 -4.21 17.89
C HIS A 44 24.03 -5.11 16.73
N PHE A 45 24.19 -4.56 15.53
CA PHE A 45 24.46 -5.33 14.31
C PHE A 45 25.75 -4.88 13.59
N SER A 46 26.70 -4.25 14.31
CA SER A 46 27.95 -3.70 13.73
C SER A 46 28.73 -4.66 12.82
N LYS A 47 28.72 -5.97 13.13
CA LYS A 47 29.49 -6.99 12.40
C LYS A 47 28.73 -7.59 11.22
N THR A 48 27.40 -7.52 11.21
CA THR A 48 26.55 -8.31 10.32
C THR A 48 25.73 -7.45 9.37
N ARG A 49 25.36 -6.23 9.76
CA ARG A 49 24.47 -5.35 8.95
C ARG A 49 24.99 -5.01 7.55
N ASN A 50 26.31 -5.07 7.35
CA ASN A 50 27.00 -4.74 6.10
C ASN A 50 27.62 -5.96 5.40
N TRP A 51 27.14 -7.17 5.71
CA TRP A 51 27.70 -8.42 5.17
C TRP A 51 27.87 -8.43 3.63
N PHE A 52 26.99 -7.74 2.90
CA PHE A 52 27.00 -7.64 1.44
C PHE A 52 28.25 -6.94 0.89
N GLN A 53 28.91 -6.08 1.69
CA GLN A 53 30.13 -5.37 1.29
C GLN A 53 31.34 -6.31 1.17
N SER A 54 31.32 -7.40 1.93
CA SER A 54 32.37 -8.43 1.98
C SER A 54 31.95 -9.73 1.28
N TYR A 55 30.82 -9.75 0.59
CA TYR A 55 30.32 -10.97 -0.06
C TYR A 55 31.20 -11.35 -1.25
N ASP A 56 31.58 -12.62 -1.34
CA ASP A 56 32.50 -13.08 -2.38
C ASP A 56 31.79 -13.21 -3.73
N LEU A 57 32.13 -12.29 -4.64
CA LEU A 57 31.69 -12.28 -6.03
C LEU A 57 32.85 -12.55 -7.01
N SER A 58 33.97 -13.12 -6.53
CA SER A 58 35.18 -13.38 -7.33
C SER A 58 34.96 -14.38 -8.48
N HIS A 59 33.90 -15.20 -8.40
CA HIS A 59 33.48 -16.09 -9.47
C HIS A 59 33.09 -15.33 -10.76
N ILE A 60 32.65 -14.06 -10.65
CA ILE A 60 32.34 -13.20 -11.80
C ILE A 60 33.65 -12.56 -12.28
N GLN A 61 34.18 -13.01 -13.42
CA GLN A 61 35.50 -12.55 -13.92
C GLN A 61 35.48 -11.11 -14.41
N ASP A 62 34.40 -10.68 -15.08
CA ASP A 62 34.25 -9.31 -15.56
C ASP A 62 34.02 -8.33 -14.40
N GLU A 63 34.84 -7.27 -14.34
CA GLU A 63 34.81 -6.31 -13.24
C GLU A 63 33.51 -5.50 -13.21
N LYS A 64 32.97 -5.14 -14.38
CA LYS A 64 31.74 -4.36 -14.49
C LYS A 64 30.54 -5.19 -14.05
N GLU A 65 30.45 -6.44 -14.50
CA GLU A 65 29.42 -7.39 -14.08
C GLU A 65 29.50 -7.67 -12.58
N ARG A 66 30.70 -7.87 -12.03
CA ARG A 66 30.91 -8.07 -10.59
C ARG A 66 30.42 -6.87 -9.78
N ARG A 67 30.73 -5.66 -10.23
CA ARG A 67 30.27 -4.41 -9.60
C ARG A 67 28.74 -4.28 -9.66
N GLN A 68 28.13 -4.59 -10.80
CA GLN A 68 26.66 -4.58 -10.95
C GLN A 68 25.98 -5.64 -10.06
N ALA A 69 26.57 -6.83 -9.93
CA ALA A 69 26.10 -7.86 -9.02
C ALA A 69 26.17 -7.40 -7.56
N GLY A 70 27.24 -6.72 -7.15
CA GLY A 70 27.36 -6.11 -5.82
C GLY A 70 26.29 -5.06 -5.54
N TYR A 71 25.99 -4.18 -6.52
CA TYR A 71 24.90 -3.21 -6.40
C TYR A 71 23.53 -3.87 -6.34
N LYS A 72 23.30 -4.91 -7.14
CA LYS A 72 22.08 -5.69 -7.10
C LYS A 72 21.88 -6.35 -5.73
N LEU A 73 22.93 -6.96 -5.18
CA LEU A 73 22.94 -7.58 -3.85
C LEU A 73 22.55 -6.58 -2.75
N ALA A 74 23.21 -5.41 -2.73
CA ALA A 74 22.91 -4.36 -1.77
C ALA A 74 21.45 -3.87 -1.88
N ARG A 75 20.97 -3.64 -3.11
CA ARG A 75 19.59 -3.21 -3.36
C ARG A 75 18.58 -4.26 -2.90
N GLN A 76 18.79 -5.54 -3.23
CA GLN A 76 17.90 -6.62 -2.84
C GLN A 76 17.87 -6.84 -1.33
N TYR A 77 19.03 -6.75 -0.66
CA TYR A 77 19.08 -6.82 0.81
C TYR A 77 18.29 -5.67 1.44
N ARG A 78 18.44 -4.44 0.94
CA ARG A 78 17.70 -3.26 1.41
C ARG A 78 16.20 -3.41 1.21
N GLU A 79 15.79 -3.79 0.00
CA GLU A 79 14.39 -4.01 -0.35
C GLU A 79 13.77 -5.10 0.51
N ALA A 80 14.50 -6.21 0.71
CA ALA A 80 14.07 -7.30 1.55
C ALA A 80 13.84 -6.84 3.00
N LEU A 81 14.79 -6.07 3.55
CA LEU A 81 14.74 -5.53 4.90
C LEU A 81 13.59 -4.52 5.08
N LEU A 82 13.36 -3.62 4.13
CA LEU A 82 12.23 -2.69 4.21
C LEU A 82 10.87 -3.42 4.12
N GLY A 83 10.80 -4.52 3.38
CA GLY A 83 9.57 -5.30 3.19
C GLY A 83 9.07 -6.09 4.40
N GLU A 84 9.89 -6.30 5.44
CA GLU A 84 9.56 -7.19 6.58
C GLU A 84 8.24 -6.85 7.28
N PRO A 85 7.90 -5.59 7.61
CA PRO A 85 6.64 -5.26 8.27
C PRO A 85 5.42 -5.59 7.39
N MET A 86 5.50 -5.30 6.09
CA MET A 86 4.40 -5.60 5.16
C MET A 86 4.29 -7.11 4.91
N LYS A 87 5.40 -7.84 4.97
CA LYS A 87 5.40 -9.29 4.91
C LYS A 87 4.83 -9.95 6.16
N LEU A 88 4.89 -9.31 7.33
CA LEU A 88 4.16 -9.78 8.52
C LEU A 88 2.65 -9.73 8.29
N ILE A 89 2.13 -8.61 7.76
CA ILE A 89 0.71 -8.47 7.41
C ILE A 89 0.29 -9.54 6.40
N GLU A 90 1.06 -9.69 5.32
CA GLU A 90 0.83 -10.75 4.33
C GLU A 90 0.84 -12.13 4.98
N HIS A 91 1.82 -12.44 5.83
CA HIS A 91 1.94 -13.74 6.48
C HIS A 91 0.71 -14.05 7.34
N ILE A 92 0.24 -13.09 8.14
CA ILE A 92 -0.94 -13.25 8.99
C ILE A 92 -2.17 -13.56 8.12
N VAL A 93 -2.42 -12.73 7.10
CA VAL A 93 -3.63 -12.85 6.26
C VAL A 93 -3.57 -14.08 5.36
N ARG A 94 -2.39 -14.39 4.78
CA ARG A 94 -2.21 -15.56 3.89
C ARG A 94 -2.45 -16.87 4.61
N ASN A 95 -2.12 -16.93 5.90
CA ASN A 95 -2.28 -18.13 6.73
C ASN A 95 -3.53 -18.11 7.61
N ASP A 96 -4.49 -17.21 7.34
CA ASP A 96 -5.75 -17.09 8.09
C ASP A 96 -5.57 -16.96 9.61
N ARG A 97 -4.47 -16.32 10.04
CA ARG A 97 -4.15 -16.07 11.44
C ARG A 97 -4.99 -14.91 11.99
N PRO A 98 -5.25 -14.86 13.31
CA PRO A 98 -5.90 -13.71 13.93
C PRO A 98 -5.11 -12.43 13.68
N PHE A 99 -5.76 -11.40 13.14
CA PHE A 99 -5.08 -10.17 12.75
C PHE A 99 -4.51 -9.38 13.93
N MET A 100 -4.92 -9.69 15.16
CA MET A 100 -4.27 -9.21 16.39
C MET A 100 -2.76 -9.48 16.42
N GLU A 101 -2.28 -10.50 15.70
CA GLU A 101 -0.84 -10.76 15.53
C GLU A 101 -0.06 -9.58 14.95
N ILE A 102 -0.73 -8.61 14.31
CA ILE A 102 -0.07 -7.36 13.86
C ILE A 102 0.58 -6.58 15.01
N VAL A 103 0.09 -6.75 16.25
CA VAL A 103 0.67 -6.16 17.47
C VAL A 103 1.12 -7.20 18.50
N THR A 104 0.72 -8.47 18.38
CA THR A 104 1.08 -9.53 19.35
C THR A 104 2.09 -10.55 18.84
N ALA A 105 2.43 -10.56 17.55
CA ALA A 105 3.40 -11.52 17.02
C ALA A 105 4.75 -11.38 17.75
N ASP A 106 5.29 -12.50 18.21
CA ASP A 106 6.59 -12.58 18.88
C ASP A 106 7.73 -12.98 17.91
N TYR A 107 7.46 -12.84 16.61
CA TYR A 107 8.36 -13.17 15.52
C TYR A 107 8.38 -12.06 14.47
N ILE A 108 9.51 -11.92 13.79
CA ILE A 108 9.70 -11.03 12.65
C ILE A 108 9.82 -11.86 11.36
N MET A 109 9.41 -11.28 10.24
CA MET A 109 9.61 -11.89 8.92
C MET A 109 11.03 -11.64 8.43
N VAL A 110 11.76 -12.70 8.09
CA VAL A 110 13.18 -12.64 7.73
C VAL A 110 13.41 -13.39 6.43
N THR A 111 14.28 -12.86 5.58
CA THR A 111 14.74 -13.53 4.35
C THR A 111 16.14 -14.10 4.51
N PRO A 112 16.64 -14.95 3.60
CA PRO A 112 18.04 -15.36 3.64
C PRO A 112 18.99 -14.16 3.73
N TYR A 113 18.66 -13.06 3.04
CA TYR A 113 19.50 -11.87 3.00
C TYR A 113 19.39 -11.08 4.30
N THR A 114 18.19 -10.91 4.86
CA THR A 114 18.03 -10.17 6.13
C THR A 114 18.51 -10.96 7.33
N ALA A 115 18.45 -12.30 7.28
CA ALA A 115 19.04 -13.20 8.28
C ALA A 115 20.56 -13.02 8.42
N ARG A 116 21.26 -12.75 7.32
CA ARG A 116 22.70 -12.43 7.35
C ARG A 116 22.94 -11.09 8.04
N GLY A 117 22.04 -10.12 7.83
CA GLY A 117 22.02 -8.83 8.53
C GLY A 117 21.79 -8.97 10.04
N TYR A 118 20.83 -9.81 10.43
CA TYR A 118 20.54 -10.14 11.83
C TYR A 118 21.61 -11.03 12.48
N GLY A 119 22.49 -11.65 11.69
CA GLY A 119 23.54 -12.53 12.19
C GLY A 119 23.07 -13.92 12.58
N ASN A 120 21.89 -14.35 12.13
CA ASN A 120 21.30 -15.65 12.46
C ASN A 120 21.20 -16.60 11.25
N PHE A 121 21.65 -16.20 10.06
CA PHE A 121 21.51 -16.98 8.83
C PHE A 121 21.96 -18.44 8.96
N GLU A 122 23.13 -18.72 9.53
CA GLU A 122 23.62 -20.10 9.68
C GLU A 122 22.71 -20.97 10.56
N GLU A 123 22.03 -20.38 11.54
CA GLU A 123 21.12 -21.09 12.44
C GLU A 123 19.79 -21.44 11.77
N ILE A 124 19.34 -20.63 10.80
CA ILE A 124 18.02 -20.75 10.17
C ILE A 124 18.07 -21.09 8.68
N LYS A 125 19.26 -21.29 8.10
CA LYS A 125 19.48 -21.56 6.67
C LYS A 125 18.64 -22.74 6.16
N ALA A 126 18.53 -23.80 6.96
CA ALA A 126 17.79 -25.02 6.60
C ALA A 126 16.27 -24.82 6.53
N ASN A 127 15.74 -23.71 7.05
CA ASN A 127 14.31 -23.40 7.02
C ASN A 127 13.88 -22.71 5.72
N PHE A 128 14.83 -22.20 4.93
CA PHE A 128 14.57 -21.62 3.62
C PHE A 128 14.55 -22.72 2.55
N LYS A 129 13.59 -22.64 1.63
CA LYS A 129 13.54 -23.51 0.44
C LYS A 129 14.66 -23.15 -0.54
N ASN A 130 14.93 -21.84 -0.69
CA ASN A 130 15.99 -21.32 -1.53
C ASN A 130 16.82 -20.27 -0.76
N PRO A 131 17.98 -20.65 -0.19
CA PRO A 131 18.87 -19.73 0.52
C PRO A 131 19.47 -18.58 -0.31
N ASP A 132 19.27 -18.60 -1.63
CA ASP A 132 19.68 -17.57 -2.58
C ASP A 132 18.52 -16.66 -3.03
N ASP A 133 17.28 -16.94 -2.61
CA ASP A 133 16.14 -16.06 -2.86
C ASP A 133 16.14 -14.90 -1.85
N PRO A 134 16.40 -13.63 -2.26
CA PRO A 134 16.39 -12.50 -1.35
C PRO A 134 15.01 -12.19 -0.76
N PHE A 135 13.93 -12.72 -1.33
CA PHE A 135 12.54 -12.38 -1.00
C PHE A 135 11.73 -13.58 -0.50
N GLU A 136 12.37 -14.69 -0.13
CA GLU A 136 11.72 -15.78 0.61
C GLU A 136 11.64 -15.41 2.10
N TYR A 137 10.45 -15.03 2.59
CA TYR A 137 10.27 -14.63 3.99
C TYR A 137 9.78 -15.80 4.86
N ILE A 138 10.41 -15.99 6.02
CA ILE A 138 9.98 -16.93 7.06
C ILE A 138 9.84 -16.22 8.41
N PRO A 139 8.94 -16.65 9.30
CA PRO A 139 8.82 -16.10 10.65
C PRO A 139 9.98 -16.59 11.53
N VAL A 140 10.61 -15.68 12.29
CA VAL A 140 11.77 -15.97 13.16
C VAL A 140 11.67 -15.21 14.47
N LYS A 141 11.95 -15.89 15.59
CA LYS A 141 12.17 -15.22 16.89
C LYS A 141 13.63 -14.79 16.98
N LEU A 142 13.88 -13.47 17.01
CA LEU A 142 15.24 -12.95 17.18
C LEU A 142 15.72 -13.19 18.61
N LYS A 143 17.02 -13.45 18.77
CA LYS A 143 17.66 -13.42 20.10
C LYS A 143 17.64 -11.98 20.65
N ALA A 144 17.66 -11.84 21.97
CA ALA A 144 17.77 -10.54 22.62
C ALA A 144 18.98 -9.77 22.08
N LEU A 145 18.83 -8.45 21.91
CA LEU A 145 19.86 -7.65 21.29
C LEU A 145 21.11 -7.55 22.17
N VAL A 146 22.27 -7.78 21.56
CA VAL A 146 23.56 -7.64 22.23
C VAL A 146 24.22 -6.36 21.74
N GLY A 147 24.39 -5.40 22.65
CA GLY A 147 25.03 -4.13 22.35
C GLY A 147 26.56 -4.25 22.31
N ARG A 148 27.22 -3.21 21.82
CA ARG A 148 28.69 -3.12 21.87
C ARG A 148 29.25 -3.07 23.29
N ASN A 149 28.44 -2.59 24.25
CA ASN A 149 28.75 -2.60 25.67
C ASN A 149 27.67 -3.38 26.42
N LYS A 150 28.02 -4.01 27.55
CA LYS A 150 27.05 -4.75 28.38
C LYS A 150 25.85 -3.92 28.83
N ALA A 151 26.02 -2.60 28.98
CA ALA A 151 24.95 -1.69 29.37
C ALA A 151 23.88 -1.49 28.27
N ASP A 152 24.25 -1.76 27.01
CA ASP A 152 23.36 -1.68 25.85
C ASP A 152 22.72 -3.05 25.52
N ASN A 153 23.03 -4.11 26.29
CA ASN A 153 22.35 -5.38 26.13
C ASN A 153 20.88 -5.24 26.50
N GLN A 154 20.03 -5.86 25.70
CA GLN A 154 18.61 -5.91 25.98
C GLN A 154 18.30 -6.87 27.11
N ASP A 155 17.53 -6.37 28.07
CA ASP A 155 16.96 -7.22 29.11
C ASP A 155 15.94 -8.15 28.48
N SER A 156 16.08 -9.45 28.75
CA SER A 156 15.14 -10.46 28.28
C SER A 156 15.17 -11.65 29.21
N GLU A 157 14.03 -11.96 29.82
CA GLU A 157 13.90 -13.16 30.66
C GLU A 157 13.86 -14.44 29.83
N THR A 158 13.49 -14.34 28.56
CA THR A 158 13.36 -15.49 27.64
C THR A 158 14.61 -15.70 26.78
N GLY A 159 15.56 -14.75 26.78
CA GLY A 159 16.70 -14.72 25.88
C GLY A 159 16.36 -14.29 24.45
N PHE A 160 15.10 -13.97 24.16
CA PHE A 160 14.62 -13.50 22.86
C PHE A 160 14.30 -12.01 22.88
N TYR A 161 14.37 -11.38 21.70
CA TYR A 161 13.86 -10.03 21.48
C TYR A 161 12.35 -10.05 21.80
N PRO A 162 11.86 -9.16 22.69
CA PRO A 162 10.44 -9.05 23.03
C PRO A 162 9.66 -8.42 21.87
N HIS A 163 9.57 -9.14 20.75
CA HIS A 163 8.88 -8.69 19.55
C HIS A 163 7.37 -8.59 19.82
N ALA A 164 6.76 -7.52 19.33
CA ALA A 164 5.34 -7.15 19.47
C ALA A 164 4.80 -6.69 18.11
N GLY A 165 4.83 -7.60 17.14
CA GLY A 165 4.49 -7.34 15.75
C GLY A 165 5.10 -6.04 15.22
N ILE A 166 4.30 -5.25 14.49
CA ILE A 166 4.74 -3.99 13.86
C ILE A 166 5.31 -3.00 14.88
N LEU A 167 4.76 -2.91 16.09
CA LEU A 167 5.15 -1.92 17.12
C LEU A 167 6.65 -1.96 17.45
N SER A 168 7.24 -3.15 17.32
CA SER A 168 8.63 -3.40 17.69
C SER A 168 9.55 -3.66 16.49
N THR A 169 9.04 -3.55 15.27
CA THR A 169 9.88 -3.63 14.06
C THR A 169 10.84 -2.44 14.02
N PHE A 170 12.08 -2.68 13.58
CA PHE A 170 13.10 -1.62 13.48
C PHE A 170 12.68 -0.51 12.51
N GLN A 171 11.88 -0.86 11.50
CA GLN A 171 11.30 -0.03 10.48
C GLN A 171 10.25 0.91 11.09
N TYR A 172 9.30 0.40 11.88
CA TYR A 172 8.29 1.24 12.54
C TYR A 172 8.92 2.21 13.55
N LEU A 173 9.87 1.73 14.35
CA LEU A 173 10.60 2.54 15.31
C LEU A 173 11.40 3.67 14.64
N ARG A 174 11.96 3.44 13.46
CA ARG A 174 12.68 4.48 12.67
C ARG A 174 11.76 5.38 11.89
N ARG A 175 10.66 4.86 11.34
CA ARG A 175 9.68 5.63 10.56
C ARG A 175 9.05 6.73 11.42
N TYR A 176 8.85 6.43 12.70
CA TYR A 176 8.33 7.36 13.70
C TYR A 176 9.42 7.66 14.72
N PRO A 177 10.36 8.58 14.41
CA PRO A 177 11.50 8.86 15.25
C PRO A 177 11.08 9.55 16.55
N THR A 178 12.03 9.65 17.47
CA THR A 178 11.87 10.34 18.76
C THR A 178 13.03 11.29 18.99
N THR A 179 12.84 12.24 19.90
CA THR A 179 13.88 13.19 20.35
C THR A 179 13.78 13.35 21.87
N GLU A 180 14.76 13.98 22.49
CA GLU A 180 14.71 14.36 23.92
C GLU A 180 13.49 15.24 24.28
N THR A 181 12.93 15.95 23.30
CA THR A 181 11.74 16.80 23.48
C THR A 181 10.44 16.07 23.16
N ASN A 182 10.42 15.25 22.10
CA ASN A 182 9.25 14.47 21.73
C ASN A 182 9.02 13.28 22.67
N ARG A 183 10.09 12.66 23.18
CA ARG A 183 10.04 11.58 24.18
C ARG A 183 9.04 10.47 23.83
N ASN A 184 9.10 9.99 22.58
CA ASN A 184 8.21 8.98 21.98
C ASN A 184 6.74 9.39 21.77
N ARG A 185 6.36 10.65 21.99
CA ARG A 185 4.96 11.09 21.76
C ARG A 185 4.52 10.99 20.31
N LEU A 186 5.45 11.04 19.34
CA LEU A 186 5.12 10.75 17.94
C LEU A 186 4.69 9.28 17.77
N ARG A 187 5.45 8.32 18.34
CA ARG A 187 5.09 6.90 18.30
C ARG A 187 3.77 6.64 19.02
N SER A 188 3.54 7.30 20.14
CA SER A 188 2.27 7.24 20.87
C SER A 188 1.10 7.76 20.03
N ARG A 189 1.24 8.94 19.40
CA ARG A 189 0.23 9.47 18.47
C ARG A 189 -0.07 8.48 17.35
N MET A 190 0.96 7.94 16.70
CA MET A 190 0.77 6.99 15.60
C MET A 190 0.19 5.67 16.07
N TYR A 191 0.52 5.20 17.28
CA TYR A 191 -0.13 4.04 17.89
C TYR A 191 -1.65 4.24 18.00
N PHE A 192 -2.09 5.38 18.55
CA PHE A 192 -3.51 5.70 18.68
C PHE A 192 -4.21 5.77 17.32
N GLN A 193 -3.57 6.42 16.35
CA GLN A 193 -4.11 6.54 15.00
C GLN A 193 -4.21 5.17 14.29
N HIS A 194 -3.15 4.36 14.36
CA HIS A 194 -3.07 3.11 13.62
C HIS A 194 -3.85 1.96 14.24
N PHE A 195 -3.93 1.88 15.56
CA PHE A 195 -4.46 0.69 16.22
C PHE A 195 -5.74 0.94 17.02
N LEU A 196 -6.06 2.20 17.30
CA LEU A 196 -7.26 2.57 18.07
C LEU A 196 -8.16 3.60 17.34
N GLY A 197 -7.79 4.05 16.13
CA GLY A 197 -8.61 4.92 15.29
C GLY A 197 -8.75 6.33 15.85
N VAL A 198 -7.81 6.74 16.72
CA VAL A 198 -7.87 8.03 17.42
C VAL A 198 -6.83 8.98 16.83
N ASP A 199 -7.28 10.05 16.17
CA ASP A 199 -6.39 11.19 15.87
C ASP A 199 -6.29 12.11 17.08
N VAL A 200 -5.19 11.96 17.82
CA VAL A 200 -4.97 12.73 19.04
C VAL A 200 -4.87 14.24 18.78
N LEU A 201 -4.55 14.68 17.55
CA LEU A 201 -4.51 16.10 17.22
C LEU A 201 -5.90 16.72 17.06
N GLU A 202 -6.93 15.89 16.87
CA GLU A 202 -8.33 16.31 16.69
C GLU A 202 -9.12 16.29 18.01
N LEU A 203 -8.57 15.70 19.09
CA LEU A 203 -9.26 15.50 20.36
C LEU A 203 -9.39 16.75 21.25
N ALA A 204 -8.56 17.77 21.08
CA ALA A 204 -8.60 18.96 21.92
C ALA A 204 -8.31 20.24 21.14
N ALA A 205 -8.97 21.34 21.54
CA ALA A 205 -8.64 22.67 21.04
C ALA A 205 -7.17 22.97 21.37
N ARG A 206 -6.38 23.36 20.36
CA ARG A 206 -4.98 23.74 20.58
C ARG A 206 -4.91 24.86 21.63
N VAL A 207 -3.94 24.76 22.54
CA VAL A 207 -3.69 25.78 23.55
C VAL A 207 -3.51 27.14 22.87
N SER A 208 -4.35 28.11 23.23
CA SER A 208 -4.37 29.44 22.59
C SER A 208 -3.12 30.28 22.90
N ASP A 209 -2.46 30.03 24.04
CA ASP A 209 -1.17 30.64 24.40
C ASP A 209 -0.29 29.67 25.20
N ALA A 210 0.45 28.82 24.49
CA ALA A 210 1.35 27.84 25.10
C ALA A 210 2.53 28.51 25.86
N ALA A 211 2.91 29.74 25.51
CA ALA A 211 4.02 30.43 26.15
C ALA A 211 3.63 30.91 27.55
N ALA A 212 2.44 31.50 27.69
CA ALA A 212 1.91 31.89 28.99
C ALA A 212 1.73 30.68 29.93
N THR A 213 1.22 29.56 29.41
CA THR A 213 1.10 28.31 30.17
C THR A 213 2.46 27.79 30.63
N THR A 214 3.47 27.81 29.75
CA THR A 214 4.84 27.37 30.09
C THR A 214 5.50 28.28 31.13
N ALA A 215 5.19 29.58 31.14
CA ALA A 215 5.70 30.50 32.15
C ALA A 215 5.04 30.30 33.53
N LYS A 216 3.80 29.78 33.57
CA LYS A 216 3.02 29.61 34.80
C LYS A 216 3.31 28.30 35.53
N TYR A 217 3.53 27.21 34.80
CA TYR A 217 3.69 25.87 35.35
C TYR A 217 5.11 25.34 35.14
N LYS A 218 5.62 24.59 36.13
CA LYS A 218 6.96 24.01 36.05
C LYS A 218 6.99 22.83 35.09
N VAL A 219 5.92 22.03 35.09
CA VAL A 219 5.69 20.92 34.16
C VAL A 219 4.29 21.07 33.57
N PRO A 220 4.11 21.95 32.56
CA PRO A 220 2.81 22.22 31.97
C PRO A 220 2.03 20.95 31.57
N THR A 221 2.72 19.96 31.03
CA THR A 221 2.13 18.68 30.58
C THR A 221 1.49 17.86 31.69
N MET A 222 1.83 18.12 32.96
CA MET A 222 1.28 17.42 34.13
C MET A 222 0.47 18.34 35.06
N GLU A 223 0.62 19.66 34.94
CA GLU A 223 0.05 20.64 35.86
C GLU A 223 -1.03 21.52 35.22
N ALA A 224 -0.89 21.84 33.93
CA ALA A 224 -1.82 22.71 33.20
C ALA A 224 -2.98 21.89 32.64
N ALA A 225 -4.21 22.19 33.03
CA ALA A 225 -5.39 21.42 32.64
C ALA A 225 -5.52 21.27 31.11
N GLU A 226 -5.19 22.33 30.37
CA GLU A 226 -5.20 22.39 28.91
C GLU A 226 -4.14 21.49 28.24
N CYS A 227 -3.07 21.11 28.94
CA CYS A 227 -2.07 20.16 28.45
C CYS A 227 -2.32 18.74 28.98
N VAL A 228 -2.69 18.62 30.26
CA VAL A 228 -2.96 17.34 30.93
C VAL A 228 -4.00 16.50 30.18
N VAL A 229 -5.01 17.15 29.59
CA VAL A 229 -6.08 16.46 28.84
C VAL A 229 -5.55 15.51 27.76
N CYS A 230 -4.50 15.90 27.03
CA CYS A 230 -3.88 15.02 26.01
C CYS A 230 -2.74 14.19 26.60
N HIS A 231 -1.92 14.79 27.48
CA HIS A 231 -0.72 14.15 28.01
C HIS A 231 -1.02 12.97 28.93
N LYS A 232 -2.14 12.98 29.67
CA LYS A 232 -2.56 11.85 30.51
C LYS A 232 -2.80 10.56 29.70
N THR A 233 -3.12 10.70 28.42
CA THR A 233 -3.36 9.58 27.50
C THR A 233 -2.12 9.27 26.65
N LEU A 234 -1.42 10.29 26.16
CA LEU A 234 -0.25 10.12 25.28
C LEU A 234 1.01 9.65 26.00
N ASP A 235 1.32 10.25 27.16
CA ASP A 235 2.59 10.04 27.85
C ASP A 235 2.76 8.59 28.36
N PRO A 236 1.71 7.90 28.87
CA PRO A 236 1.85 6.50 29.28
C PRO A 236 2.27 5.57 28.15
N ILE A 237 1.64 5.69 26.97
CA ILE A 237 2.04 4.91 25.79
C ILE A 237 3.45 5.30 25.32
N ALA A 238 3.78 6.59 25.34
CA ALA A 238 5.12 7.05 25.00
C ALA A 238 6.20 6.46 25.94
N GLY A 239 5.87 6.31 27.22
CA GLY A 239 6.69 5.63 28.23
C GLY A 239 6.90 4.15 27.95
N LEU A 240 6.00 3.45 27.26
CA LEU A 240 6.19 2.05 26.86
C LEU A 240 7.31 1.88 25.82
N PHE A 241 7.61 2.94 25.04
CA PHE A 241 8.74 3.00 24.10
C PHE A 241 10.05 3.50 24.75
N GLN A 242 10.13 3.64 26.07
CA GLN A 242 11.24 4.28 26.78
C GLN A 242 12.62 3.72 26.45
N ASP A 243 12.74 2.42 26.17
CA ASP A 243 14.02 1.80 25.84
C ASP A 243 14.48 2.08 24.40
N TYR A 244 13.66 2.75 23.59
CA TYR A 244 13.94 3.19 22.21
C TYR A 244 14.05 4.72 22.08
N TRP A 245 14.43 5.41 23.16
CA TRP A 245 14.46 6.87 23.25
C TRP A 245 15.47 7.57 22.33
N ARG A 246 16.48 6.84 21.83
CA ARG A 246 17.51 7.39 20.93
C ARG A 246 16.88 7.77 19.58
N PHE A 247 17.41 8.80 18.92
CA PHE A 247 16.86 9.38 17.68
C PHE A 247 16.55 8.34 16.60
N GLU A 248 17.43 7.36 16.45
CA GLU A 248 17.33 6.30 15.45
C GLU A 248 16.39 5.13 15.84
N GLY A 249 15.63 5.23 16.94
CA GLY A 249 14.76 4.15 17.42
C GLY A 249 15.54 2.89 17.81
N VAL A 250 16.78 3.07 18.24
CA VAL A 250 17.69 2.01 18.64
C VAL A 250 17.47 1.68 20.12
N TYR A 251 17.42 0.39 20.43
CA TYR A 251 17.34 -0.06 21.82
C TYR A 251 18.52 0.48 22.63
N GLY A 252 18.27 0.93 23.84
CA GLY A 252 19.32 1.34 24.75
C GLY A 252 18.74 2.11 25.92
N LYS A 253 18.86 1.55 27.12
CA LYS A 253 18.35 2.16 28.35
C LYS A 253 18.99 3.53 28.59
N ARG A 254 18.17 4.50 29.00
CA ARG A 254 18.63 5.83 29.43
C ARG A 254 19.32 5.70 30.79
N LYS A 255 20.54 6.25 30.93
CA LYS A 255 21.36 6.06 32.13
C LYS A 255 20.72 6.69 33.38
N GLU A 256 20.07 7.83 33.19
CA GLU A 256 19.42 8.61 34.24
C GLU A 256 18.00 8.12 34.56
N GLY A 257 17.57 7.00 33.95
CA GLY A 257 16.18 6.55 34.01
C GLY A 257 15.28 7.32 33.04
N TRP A 258 14.00 6.93 33.00
CA TRP A 258 13.00 7.62 32.20
C TRP A 258 12.65 8.98 32.81
N PHE A 259 12.11 9.87 31.98
CA PHE A 259 11.74 11.22 32.38
C PHE A 259 10.67 11.19 33.49
N THR A 260 10.85 12.02 34.54
CA THR A 260 9.94 12.10 35.70
C THR A 260 8.92 13.24 35.59
N ASP A 261 9.09 14.11 34.60
CA ASP A 261 8.19 15.20 34.21
C ASP A 261 7.20 14.76 33.11
N MET A 262 6.79 13.49 33.16
CA MET A 262 5.78 12.85 32.30
C MET A 262 4.94 11.88 33.13
N PHE A 263 3.73 11.56 32.66
CA PHE A 263 2.96 10.46 33.22
C PHE A 263 3.69 9.12 33.01
N GLY A 264 3.61 8.24 34.00
CA GLY A 264 4.28 6.94 34.01
C GLY A 264 3.84 6.03 32.86
N ALA A 265 4.71 5.09 32.48
CA ALA A 265 4.44 4.15 31.40
C ALA A 265 3.24 3.25 31.73
N GLY A 266 2.32 3.09 30.78
CA GLY A 266 1.07 2.36 30.99
C GLY A 266 0.10 2.52 29.82
N CYS A 267 -1.10 1.98 29.96
CA CYS A 267 -2.17 2.06 28.97
C CYS A 267 -3.52 2.29 29.67
N GLU A 268 -4.19 3.40 29.36
CA GLU A 268 -5.56 3.72 29.80
C GLU A 268 -5.89 3.49 31.29
N GLY A 269 -4.95 3.86 32.17
CA GLY A 269 -5.13 3.76 33.62
C GLY A 269 -4.49 2.52 34.26
N ASP A 270 -4.05 1.56 33.44
CA ASP A 270 -3.22 0.45 33.89
C ASP A 270 -1.73 0.83 33.76
N ASP A 271 -1.05 0.93 34.90
CA ASP A 271 0.39 1.17 34.94
C ASP A 271 1.15 -0.09 34.50
N LEU A 272 2.24 0.11 33.74
CA LEU A 272 3.15 -0.97 33.36
C LEU A 272 3.79 -1.57 34.62
N PRO A 273 3.57 -2.86 34.93
CA PRO A 273 4.21 -3.48 36.09
C PRO A 273 5.74 -3.52 35.91
N GLU A 274 6.50 -3.27 36.99
CA GLU A 274 7.96 -3.17 36.93
C GLU A 274 8.62 -4.42 36.30
N LYS A 275 8.12 -5.61 36.65
CA LYS A 275 8.57 -6.90 36.08
C LYS A 275 8.33 -7.04 34.58
N GLU A 276 7.39 -6.30 34.01
CA GLU A 276 7.03 -6.35 32.59
C GLU A 276 7.81 -5.34 31.75
N ARG A 277 8.65 -4.51 32.38
CA ARG A 277 9.41 -3.45 31.70
C ARG A 277 10.22 -3.97 30.51
N TRP A 278 10.88 -5.11 30.66
CA TRP A 278 11.72 -5.69 29.61
C TRP A 278 10.93 -6.06 28.35
N ARG A 279 9.61 -6.28 28.46
CA ARG A 279 8.69 -6.60 27.35
C ARG A 279 7.56 -5.58 27.19
N ALA A 280 7.80 -4.31 27.51
CA ALA A 280 6.77 -3.27 27.55
C ALA A 280 5.91 -3.17 26.26
N LEU A 281 6.50 -3.37 25.07
CA LEU A 281 5.74 -3.35 23.81
C LEU A 281 4.89 -4.60 23.59
N GLN A 282 5.30 -5.78 24.10
CA GLN A 282 4.45 -6.98 24.09
C GLN A 282 3.24 -6.79 25.01
N TRP A 283 3.49 -6.22 26.20
CA TRP A 283 2.43 -5.83 27.13
C TRP A 283 1.46 -4.85 26.47
N LEU A 284 1.96 -3.85 25.72
CA LEU A 284 1.11 -2.95 24.94
C LEU A 284 0.27 -3.71 23.92
N GLY A 285 0.89 -4.54 23.08
CA GLY A 285 0.19 -5.32 22.06
C GLY A 285 -0.91 -6.22 22.63
N GLU A 286 -0.69 -6.82 23.81
CA GLU A 286 -1.70 -7.61 24.54
C GLU A 286 -2.89 -6.78 24.99
N HIS A 287 -2.69 -5.52 25.40
CA HIS A 287 -3.77 -4.59 25.76
C HIS A 287 -4.52 -4.13 24.51
N THR A 288 -3.79 -3.73 23.47
CA THR A 288 -4.36 -3.31 22.18
C THR A 288 -5.24 -4.40 21.56
N ALA A 289 -4.79 -5.66 21.57
CA ALA A 289 -5.54 -6.78 21.00
C ALA A 289 -6.87 -7.05 21.73
N LYS A 290 -6.99 -6.66 23.00
CA LYS A 290 -8.21 -6.78 23.81
C LYS A 290 -9.11 -5.55 23.72
N ASP A 291 -8.60 -4.46 23.14
CA ASP A 291 -9.33 -3.21 23.04
C ASP A 291 -10.43 -3.31 21.96
N PRO A 292 -11.69 -2.97 22.27
CA PRO A 292 -12.77 -3.04 21.29
C PRO A 292 -12.55 -2.06 20.11
N ARG A 293 -11.81 -0.97 20.29
CA ARG A 293 -11.48 -0.03 19.20
C ARG A 293 -10.56 -0.67 18.18
N PHE A 294 -9.72 -1.64 18.55
CA PHE A 294 -8.84 -2.32 17.60
C PHE A 294 -9.64 -2.92 16.45
N ALA A 295 -10.72 -3.66 16.74
CA ALA A 295 -11.57 -4.26 15.71
C ALA A 295 -12.15 -3.19 14.78
N VAL A 296 -12.66 -2.10 15.33
CA VAL A 296 -13.20 -0.95 14.58
C VAL A 296 -12.13 -0.36 13.66
N THR A 297 -10.95 -0.06 14.18
CA THR A 297 -9.86 0.55 13.41
C THR A 297 -9.38 -0.33 12.28
N MET A 298 -9.31 -1.65 12.48
CA MET A 298 -8.94 -2.57 11.39
C MET A 298 -9.99 -2.60 10.28
N VAL A 299 -11.28 -2.46 10.63
CA VAL A 299 -12.37 -2.34 9.65
C VAL A 299 -12.29 -1.03 8.87
N GLU A 300 -11.97 0.08 9.54
CA GLU A 300 -11.75 1.39 8.90
C GLU A 300 -10.54 1.36 7.96
N HIS A 301 -9.46 0.68 8.33
CA HIS A 301 -8.31 0.48 7.45
C HIS A 301 -8.66 -0.34 6.21
N VAL A 302 -9.42 -1.42 6.35
CA VAL A 302 -9.87 -2.20 5.18
C VAL A 302 -10.76 -1.36 4.26
N TYR A 303 -11.63 -0.51 4.83
CA TYR A 303 -12.41 0.44 4.05
C TYR A 303 -11.49 1.37 3.24
N TYR A 304 -10.45 1.93 3.86
CA TYR A 304 -9.46 2.74 3.16
C TYR A 304 -8.72 1.97 2.07
N ILE A 305 -8.36 0.72 2.31
CA ILE A 305 -7.66 -0.12 1.30
C ILE A 305 -8.55 -0.38 0.08
N LEU A 306 -9.85 -0.64 0.32
CA LEU A 306 -10.83 -0.91 -0.72
C LEU A 306 -11.24 0.34 -1.52
N THR A 307 -11.40 1.48 -0.85
CA THR A 307 -12.00 2.69 -1.45
C THR A 307 -10.99 3.81 -1.71
N GLY A 308 -9.84 3.77 -1.03
CA GLY A 308 -8.88 4.87 -0.98
C GLY A 308 -9.31 6.09 -0.18
N ARG A 309 -10.45 6.01 0.53
CA ARG A 309 -11.01 7.12 1.31
C ARG A 309 -10.93 6.82 2.80
N LYS A 310 -10.64 7.85 3.59
CA LYS A 310 -10.80 7.78 5.04
C LYS A 310 -12.30 7.73 5.36
N VAL A 311 -12.65 7.06 6.45
CA VAL A 311 -14.04 7.04 6.92
C VAL A 311 -14.51 8.45 7.29
N LEU A 312 -15.81 8.66 7.23
CA LEU A 312 -16.45 9.93 7.54
C LEU A 312 -16.17 10.31 9.00
N LEU A 313 -15.84 11.58 9.21
CA LEU A 313 -15.75 12.17 10.53
C LEU A 313 -17.08 12.81 10.91
N PRO A 314 -17.41 12.91 12.21
CA PRO A 314 -18.61 13.62 12.64
C PRO A 314 -18.52 15.08 12.18
N PRO A 315 -19.57 15.64 11.52
CA PRO A 315 -19.56 17.02 11.09
C PRO A 315 -19.43 17.97 12.29
N LYS A 316 -18.60 19.00 12.15
CA LYS A 316 -18.28 19.94 13.23
C LYS A 316 -19.07 21.25 13.18
N ASP A 317 -19.47 21.66 11.98
CA ASP A 317 -20.18 22.92 11.75
C ASP A 317 -21.69 22.73 11.84
N LEU A 318 -22.27 23.13 12.97
CA LEU A 318 -23.71 23.02 13.23
C LEU A 318 -24.55 23.96 12.36
N ASP A 319 -23.94 25.01 11.80
CA ASP A 319 -24.62 26.01 10.97
C ASP A 319 -24.59 25.63 9.47
N ASP A 320 -23.88 24.55 9.10
CA ASP A 320 -23.86 24.03 7.74
C ASP A 320 -25.28 23.59 7.31
N PRO A 321 -25.85 24.14 6.22
CA PRO A 321 -27.17 23.72 5.72
C PRO A 321 -27.25 22.20 5.42
N GLY A 322 -26.12 21.56 5.12
CA GLY A 322 -25.97 20.13 4.92
C GLY A 322 -25.63 19.32 6.18
N PHE A 323 -25.59 19.93 7.38
CA PHE A 323 -25.20 19.25 8.62
C PHE A 323 -26.01 17.98 8.87
N ALA A 324 -27.34 18.07 8.79
CA ALA A 324 -28.22 16.94 9.04
C ALA A 324 -27.96 15.78 8.06
N ALA A 325 -27.62 16.10 6.81
CA ALA A 325 -27.28 15.15 5.77
C ALA A 325 -25.95 14.43 6.07
N LYS A 326 -24.89 15.21 6.27
CA LYS A 326 -23.55 14.71 6.63
C LYS A 326 -23.57 13.89 7.92
N TYR A 327 -24.34 14.32 8.91
CA TYR A 327 -24.47 13.60 10.18
C TYR A 327 -25.14 12.24 9.98
N ARG A 328 -26.21 12.15 9.18
CA ARG A 328 -26.83 10.85 8.84
C ARG A 328 -25.85 9.95 8.10
N ALA A 329 -25.16 10.44 7.08
CA ALA A 329 -24.17 9.66 6.33
C ALA A 329 -23.08 9.08 7.25
N HIS A 330 -22.56 9.90 8.16
CA HIS A 330 -21.63 9.46 9.20
C HIS A 330 -22.22 8.36 10.10
N GLN A 331 -23.45 8.55 10.62
CA GLN A 331 -24.09 7.55 11.49
C GLN A 331 -24.31 6.22 10.78
N GLU A 332 -24.76 6.22 9.53
CA GLU A 332 -24.97 5.00 8.73
C GLU A 332 -23.66 4.27 8.47
N GLN A 333 -22.61 4.99 8.04
CA GLN A 333 -21.30 4.38 7.83
C GLN A 333 -20.74 3.82 9.15
N ARG A 334 -20.93 4.54 10.26
CA ARG A 334 -20.49 4.10 11.59
C ARG A 334 -21.20 2.82 12.03
N ALA A 335 -22.50 2.72 11.84
CA ALA A 335 -23.28 1.52 12.16
C ALA A 335 -22.79 0.29 11.37
N VAL A 336 -22.47 0.47 10.08
CA VAL A 336 -21.88 -0.58 9.25
C VAL A 336 -20.50 -1.00 9.77
N ILE A 337 -19.62 -0.04 10.07
CA ILE A 337 -18.28 -0.30 10.63
C ILE A 337 -18.38 -1.12 11.93
N GLU A 338 -19.25 -0.72 12.85
CA GLU A 338 -19.41 -1.41 14.15
C GLU A 338 -20.02 -2.81 14.00
N SER A 339 -20.92 -3.00 13.04
CA SER A 339 -21.46 -4.32 12.69
C SER A 339 -20.38 -5.26 12.16
N ILE A 340 -19.57 -4.80 11.20
CA ILE A 340 -18.45 -5.57 10.64
C ILE A 340 -17.40 -5.84 11.73
N ALA A 341 -17.07 -4.86 12.57
CA ALA A 341 -16.11 -5.04 13.67
C ALA A 341 -16.57 -6.10 14.68
N THR A 342 -17.87 -6.14 14.98
CA THR A 342 -18.46 -7.19 15.82
C THR A 342 -18.32 -8.57 15.19
N GLN A 343 -18.55 -8.69 13.87
CA GLN A 343 -18.38 -9.95 13.15
C GLN A 343 -16.91 -10.36 13.07
N PHE A 344 -16.01 -9.40 12.82
CA PHE A 344 -14.57 -9.59 12.79
C PHE A 344 -14.06 -10.19 14.10
N ALA A 345 -14.46 -9.62 15.25
CA ALA A 345 -14.12 -10.16 16.56
C ALA A 345 -14.69 -11.58 16.78
N LYS A 346 -15.94 -11.83 16.38
CA LYS A 346 -16.58 -13.16 16.48
C LYS A 346 -15.90 -14.22 15.60
N ASN A 347 -15.38 -13.82 14.45
CA ASN A 347 -14.72 -14.69 13.48
C ASN A 347 -13.21 -14.84 13.75
N GLY A 348 -12.78 -14.66 15.00
CA GLY A 348 -11.39 -14.87 15.40
C GLY A 348 -10.41 -13.87 14.80
N PHE A 349 -10.88 -12.66 14.44
CA PHE A 349 -10.08 -11.62 13.81
C PHE A 349 -9.47 -12.03 12.45
N ASN A 350 -10.17 -12.84 11.64
CA ASN A 350 -9.75 -13.10 10.26
C ASN A 350 -10.01 -11.86 9.37
N LEU A 351 -8.94 -11.21 8.90
CA LEU A 351 -9.06 -9.97 8.12
C LEU A 351 -9.71 -10.17 6.75
N LYS A 352 -9.57 -11.34 6.11
CA LYS A 352 -10.22 -11.61 4.81
C LYS A 352 -11.73 -11.47 4.90
N GLN A 353 -12.32 -11.83 6.05
CA GLN A 353 -13.75 -11.68 6.26
C GLN A 353 -14.18 -10.22 6.24
N VAL A 354 -13.36 -9.29 6.77
CA VAL A 354 -13.65 -7.85 6.74
C VAL A 354 -13.72 -7.33 5.31
N PHE A 355 -12.83 -7.79 4.41
CA PHE A 355 -12.92 -7.45 2.98
C PHE A 355 -14.23 -7.95 2.37
N LYS A 356 -14.62 -9.20 2.65
CA LYS A 356 -15.88 -9.78 2.16
C LYS A 356 -17.10 -9.03 2.68
N ASP A 357 -17.10 -8.69 3.97
CA ASP A 357 -18.21 -8.01 4.62
C ASP A 357 -18.40 -6.60 4.06
N TRP A 358 -17.31 -5.84 3.85
CA TRP A 358 -17.36 -4.54 3.18
C TRP A 358 -17.90 -4.63 1.78
N VAL A 359 -17.35 -5.54 0.97
CA VAL A 359 -17.75 -5.73 -0.43
C VAL A 359 -19.22 -6.16 -0.56
N ALA A 360 -19.76 -6.86 0.44
CA ALA A 360 -21.16 -7.26 0.47
C ALA A 360 -22.12 -6.10 0.81
N THR A 361 -21.63 -5.00 1.39
CA THR A 361 -22.48 -3.87 1.81
C THR A 361 -23.05 -3.11 0.63
N ASP A 362 -24.25 -2.55 0.83
CA ASP A 362 -24.84 -1.59 -0.11
C ASP A 362 -23.96 -0.35 -0.26
N PHE A 363 -23.22 0.03 0.80
CA PHE A 363 -22.32 1.18 0.79
C PHE A 363 -21.20 1.01 -0.25
N TYR A 364 -20.59 -0.18 -0.31
CA TYR A 364 -19.53 -0.47 -1.29
C TYR A 364 -20.08 -0.69 -2.70
N ARG A 365 -21.26 -1.31 -2.81
CA ARG A 365 -21.86 -1.69 -4.10
C ARG A 365 -22.69 -0.58 -4.75
N ALA A 366 -22.96 0.51 -4.03
CA ALA A 366 -23.75 1.62 -4.54
C ALA A 366 -23.02 2.33 -5.69
N ASP A 367 -23.75 2.55 -6.78
CA ASP A 367 -23.38 3.52 -7.81
C ASP A 367 -23.85 4.90 -7.34
N GLY A 368 -22.95 5.66 -6.74
CA GLY A 368 -23.24 6.98 -6.19
C GLY A 368 -23.71 7.96 -7.26
N LEU A 369 -23.12 7.91 -8.45
CA LEU A 369 -23.46 8.81 -9.56
C LEU A 369 -24.86 8.54 -10.10
N THR A 370 -25.20 7.27 -10.33
CA THR A 370 -26.56 6.89 -10.75
C THR A 370 -27.59 7.19 -9.66
N THR A 371 -27.24 6.98 -8.39
CA THR A 371 -28.16 7.22 -7.26
C THR A 371 -28.42 8.71 -7.04
N VAL A 372 -27.40 9.56 -7.15
CA VAL A 372 -27.52 11.03 -7.07
C VAL A 372 -28.28 11.59 -8.26
N ALA A 373 -28.05 11.07 -9.48
CA ALA A 373 -28.81 11.47 -10.66
C ALA A 373 -30.32 11.19 -10.51
N LEU A 374 -30.68 10.14 -9.78
CA LEU A 374 -32.08 9.78 -9.48
C LEU A 374 -32.66 10.53 -8.27
N ASN A 375 -31.84 10.94 -7.30
CA ASN A 375 -32.26 11.63 -6.06
C ASN A 375 -31.32 12.80 -5.74
N PRO A 376 -31.41 13.94 -6.47
CA PRO A 376 -30.48 15.07 -6.33
C PRO A 376 -30.44 15.67 -4.92
N GLU A 377 -31.53 15.59 -4.17
CA GLU A 377 -31.63 16.04 -2.77
C GLU A 377 -30.76 15.23 -1.80
N ARG A 378 -30.34 14.01 -2.19
CA ARG A 378 -29.43 13.16 -1.42
C ARG A 378 -27.97 13.35 -1.79
N GLN A 379 -27.65 14.31 -2.66
CA GLN A 379 -26.26 14.57 -3.08
C GLN A 379 -25.32 14.75 -1.87
N ALA A 380 -25.72 15.54 -0.87
CA ALA A 380 -24.92 15.74 0.34
C ALA A 380 -24.80 14.47 1.23
N ASP A 381 -25.75 13.54 1.14
CA ASP A 381 -25.71 12.25 1.86
C ASP A 381 -24.79 11.23 1.16
N LEU A 382 -24.61 11.37 -0.16
CA LEU A 382 -23.97 10.39 -1.04
C LEU A 382 -22.66 10.90 -1.65
N ASP A 383 -22.22 12.11 -1.28
CA ASP A 383 -21.04 12.78 -1.84
C ASP A 383 -19.73 12.00 -1.61
N ASP A 384 -19.75 11.02 -0.73
CA ASP A 384 -18.62 10.14 -0.43
C ASP A 384 -18.83 8.67 -0.82
N ILE A 385 -19.96 8.33 -1.45
CA ILE A 385 -20.36 6.95 -1.79
C ILE A 385 -20.27 6.72 -3.29
N GLY A 386 -19.72 5.57 -3.70
CA GLY A 386 -19.73 5.12 -5.10
C GLY A 386 -18.94 5.99 -6.07
N ILE A 387 -17.97 6.76 -5.57
CA ILE A 387 -17.08 7.58 -6.40
C ILE A 387 -15.85 6.77 -6.76
N VAL A 388 -15.66 6.59 -8.06
CA VAL A 388 -14.53 5.90 -8.65
C VAL A 388 -13.26 6.71 -8.43
N ARG A 389 -12.19 6.04 -8.01
CA ARG A 389 -10.89 6.63 -7.68
C ARG A 389 -9.90 6.38 -8.81
N MET A 390 -9.05 7.35 -9.08
CA MET A 390 -7.92 7.14 -9.98
C MET A 390 -6.99 6.04 -9.43
N LEU A 391 -6.65 5.08 -10.28
CA LEU A 391 -5.72 4.02 -9.94
C LEU A 391 -4.35 4.59 -9.55
N ALA A 392 -3.74 4.03 -8.52
CA ALA A 392 -2.36 4.33 -8.16
C ALA A 392 -1.37 3.86 -9.25
N PRO A 393 -0.14 4.42 -9.31
CA PRO A 393 0.85 4.02 -10.31
C PRO A 393 1.09 2.51 -10.37
N GLU A 394 1.19 1.86 -9.21
CA GLU A 394 1.42 0.41 -9.08
C GLU A 394 0.21 -0.41 -9.59
N GLN A 395 -1.00 0.09 -9.34
CA GLN A 395 -2.23 -0.54 -9.81
C GLN A 395 -2.36 -0.42 -11.34
N VAL A 396 -2.03 0.73 -11.92
CA VAL A 396 -2.03 0.93 -13.36
C VAL A 396 -1.04 -0.01 -14.04
N GLU A 397 0.18 -0.12 -13.54
CA GLU A 397 1.20 -1.02 -14.09
C GLU A 397 0.75 -2.49 -14.04
N ARG A 398 0.12 -2.93 -12.94
CA ARG A 398 -0.47 -4.27 -12.84
C ARG A 398 -1.66 -4.48 -13.77
N LYS A 399 -2.55 -3.50 -13.90
CA LYS A 399 -3.70 -3.57 -14.82
C LYS A 399 -3.22 -3.70 -16.28
N VAL A 400 -2.21 -2.92 -16.66
CA VAL A 400 -1.54 -3.05 -17.96
C VAL A 400 -0.92 -4.44 -18.11
N ALA A 401 -0.21 -4.95 -17.10
CA ALA A 401 0.36 -6.29 -17.14
C ALA A 401 -0.69 -7.40 -17.30
N ALA A 402 -1.82 -7.31 -16.59
CA ALA A 402 -2.91 -8.28 -16.68
C ALA A 402 -3.57 -8.27 -18.07
N VAL A 403 -3.77 -7.08 -18.65
CA VAL A 403 -4.45 -6.93 -19.94
C VAL A 403 -3.53 -7.25 -21.13
N PHE A 404 -2.27 -6.85 -21.08
CA PHE A 404 -1.33 -6.95 -22.22
C PHE A 404 -0.26 -8.04 -22.06
N GLY A 405 -0.17 -8.66 -20.88
CA GLY A 405 0.84 -9.68 -20.56
C GLY A 405 2.18 -9.13 -20.08
N ARG A 406 2.36 -7.80 -20.05
CA ARG A 406 3.54 -7.13 -19.49
C ARG A 406 3.22 -5.71 -19.00
N PRO A 407 3.89 -5.20 -17.96
CA PRO A 407 3.70 -3.83 -17.48
C PRO A 407 4.21 -2.82 -18.51
N TRP A 408 3.76 -1.57 -18.40
CA TRP A 408 4.32 -0.45 -19.17
C TRP A 408 5.76 -0.16 -18.75
N GLY A 409 6.04 -0.29 -17.44
CA GLY A 409 7.35 -0.21 -16.82
C GLY A 409 7.92 1.21 -16.75
N ARG A 410 7.12 2.24 -17.01
CA ARG A 410 7.56 3.65 -16.97
C ARG A 410 7.01 4.42 -15.77
N LEU A 411 5.98 3.94 -15.08
CA LEU A 411 5.51 4.54 -13.83
C LEU A 411 6.38 4.07 -12.66
N ASN A 412 7.64 4.50 -12.67
CA ASN A 412 8.60 4.29 -11.59
C ASN A 412 9.17 5.64 -11.11
N ASP A 413 9.79 5.64 -9.94
CA ASP A 413 10.52 6.77 -9.36
C ASP A 413 9.74 8.10 -9.48
N GLN A 414 10.30 9.08 -10.20
CA GLN A 414 9.73 10.41 -10.37
C GLN A 414 8.40 10.39 -11.14
N LEU A 415 8.23 9.49 -12.11
CA LEU A 415 6.99 9.39 -12.88
C LEU A 415 5.85 8.82 -12.03
N ALA A 416 6.16 7.86 -11.14
CA ALA A 416 5.19 7.37 -10.16
C ALA A 416 4.75 8.50 -9.22
N MET A 417 5.68 9.32 -8.73
CA MET A 417 5.37 10.48 -7.88
C MET A 417 4.49 11.51 -8.59
N LEU A 418 4.81 11.86 -9.85
CA LEU A 418 3.99 12.79 -10.65
C LEU A 418 2.60 12.24 -10.97
N TYR A 419 2.44 10.92 -10.99
CA TYR A 419 1.17 10.24 -11.21
C TYR A 419 0.34 10.07 -9.91
N GLY A 420 0.88 10.45 -8.75
CA GLY A 420 0.18 10.37 -7.45
C GLY A 420 0.60 9.21 -6.56
N GLY A 421 1.77 8.61 -6.81
CA GLY A 421 2.43 7.68 -5.90
C GLY A 421 2.95 8.33 -4.62
N ILE A 422 3.46 7.50 -3.71
CA ILE A 422 4.07 7.91 -2.45
C ILE A 422 5.48 7.34 -2.32
N ASP A 423 6.37 8.04 -1.61
CA ASP A 423 7.66 7.47 -1.18
C ASP A 423 7.62 6.97 0.27
N SER A 424 6.46 7.11 0.91
CA SER A 424 6.18 6.77 2.32
C SER A 424 7.01 7.58 3.33
N LYS A 425 7.80 8.54 2.87
CA LYS A 425 8.75 9.32 3.65
C LYS A 425 8.35 10.80 3.68
N GLU A 426 8.57 11.49 2.57
CA GLU A 426 8.24 12.91 2.40
C GLU A 426 6.83 13.06 1.84
N VAL A 427 6.47 12.22 0.87
CA VAL A 427 5.13 12.13 0.32
C VAL A 427 4.46 10.90 0.91
N THR A 428 3.51 11.14 1.80
CA THR A 428 2.88 10.13 2.65
C THR A 428 1.43 9.86 2.32
N GLU A 429 0.82 10.69 1.48
CA GLU A 429 -0.55 10.52 1.02
C GLU A 429 -0.57 10.51 -0.50
N ARG A 430 -1.37 9.62 -1.08
CA ARG A 430 -1.55 9.54 -2.52
C ARG A 430 -2.35 10.74 -3.01
N ALA A 431 -1.92 11.33 -4.12
CA ALA A 431 -2.68 12.40 -4.75
C ALA A 431 -3.93 11.80 -5.44
N THR A 432 -5.10 12.12 -4.90
CA THR A 432 -6.39 11.63 -5.39
C THR A 432 -7.03 12.55 -6.43
N ASP A 433 -6.68 13.83 -6.40
CA ASP A 433 -7.22 14.83 -7.32
C ASP A 433 -6.47 14.82 -8.65
N PRO A 434 -7.18 14.73 -9.80
CA PRO A 434 -6.55 14.76 -11.11
C PRO A 434 -5.76 16.04 -11.36
N SER A 435 -4.51 15.89 -11.79
CA SER A 435 -3.64 17.00 -12.20
C SER A 435 -3.33 16.95 -13.70
N GLY A 436 -2.87 18.08 -14.26
CA GLY A 436 -2.41 18.13 -15.65
C GLY A 436 -1.23 17.19 -15.93
N ALA A 437 -0.38 16.94 -14.94
CA ALA A 437 0.72 15.99 -15.03
C ALA A 437 0.20 14.54 -15.12
N MET A 438 -0.73 14.16 -14.24
CA MET A 438 -1.40 12.85 -14.28
C MET A 438 -2.07 12.63 -15.64
N GLY A 439 -2.89 13.58 -16.10
CA GLY A 439 -3.57 13.47 -17.40
C GLY A 439 -2.60 13.39 -18.59
N SER A 440 -1.44 14.05 -18.50
CA SER A 440 -0.39 13.93 -19.53
C SER A 440 0.26 12.55 -19.50
N LEU A 441 0.55 12.01 -18.33
CA LEU A 441 1.11 10.65 -18.18
C LEU A 441 0.13 9.57 -18.64
N GLN A 442 -1.16 9.70 -18.33
CA GLN A 442 -2.21 8.81 -18.84
C GLN A 442 -2.24 8.80 -20.37
N ARG A 443 -2.09 9.96 -21.02
CA ARG A 443 -2.01 10.05 -22.49
C ARG A 443 -0.74 9.39 -23.04
N ILE A 444 0.41 9.60 -22.39
CA ILE A 444 1.66 8.96 -22.79
C ILE A 444 1.53 7.43 -22.66
N LEU A 445 1.01 6.94 -21.53
CA LEU A 445 0.74 5.53 -21.29
C LEU A 445 -0.14 4.94 -22.40
N ALA A 446 -1.29 5.56 -22.66
CA ALA A 446 -2.24 5.06 -23.66
C ALA A 446 -1.62 5.00 -25.07
N ASN A 447 -0.79 5.98 -25.43
CA ASN A 447 -0.11 6.01 -26.72
C ASN A 447 1.00 4.95 -26.80
N ASP A 448 1.87 4.88 -25.79
CA ASP A 448 3.00 3.96 -25.75
C ASP A 448 2.55 2.49 -25.72
N VAL A 449 1.60 2.17 -24.84
CA VAL A 449 1.07 0.81 -24.68
C VAL A 449 0.35 0.40 -25.95
N ALA A 450 -0.61 1.20 -26.46
CA ALA A 450 -1.28 0.85 -27.71
C ALA A 450 -0.31 0.69 -28.89
N CYS A 451 0.69 1.57 -28.99
CA CYS A 451 1.74 1.51 -30.01
C CYS A 451 2.49 0.19 -29.99
N LYS A 452 3.00 -0.22 -28.83
CA LYS A 452 3.81 -1.44 -28.70
C LYS A 452 2.96 -2.71 -28.77
N GLU A 453 1.82 -2.73 -28.09
CA GLU A 453 1.05 -3.96 -27.91
C GLU A 453 0.19 -4.31 -29.13
N THR A 454 -0.31 -3.33 -29.89
CA THR A 454 -1.17 -3.62 -31.04
C THR A 454 -0.41 -4.40 -32.11
N ALA A 455 0.74 -3.87 -32.55
CA ALA A 455 1.55 -4.53 -33.57
C ALA A 455 2.16 -5.84 -33.05
N LEU A 456 2.60 -5.87 -31.78
CA LEU A 456 3.13 -7.08 -31.17
C LEU A 456 2.09 -8.21 -31.13
N ASP A 457 0.84 -7.91 -30.79
CA ASP A 457 -0.22 -8.90 -30.77
C ASP A 457 -0.50 -9.45 -32.18
N PHE A 458 -0.58 -8.60 -33.21
CA PHE A 458 -0.70 -9.06 -34.59
C PHE A 458 0.51 -9.86 -35.10
N SER A 459 1.69 -9.65 -34.54
CA SER A 459 2.88 -10.45 -34.86
C SER A 459 2.79 -11.88 -34.34
N ARG A 460 1.84 -12.19 -33.44
CA ARG A 460 1.61 -13.54 -32.95
C ARG A 460 0.61 -14.31 -33.82
N PRO A 461 0.65 -15.66 -33.82
CA PRO A 461 -0.44 -16.48 -34.32
C PRO A 461 -1.75 -16.15 -33.58
N ALA A 462 -2.90 -16.18 -34.27
CA ALA A 462 -4.21 -15.78 -33.74
C ALA A 462 -4.56 -16.43 -32.38
N GLU A 463 -4.21 -17.69 -32.19
CA GLU A 463 -4.46 -18.46 -30.96
C GLU A 463 -3.69 -17.94 -29.74
N LYS A 464 -2.60 -17.20 -29.95
CA LYS A 464 -1.77 -16.59 -28.90
C LYS A 464 -2.05 -15.10 -28.71
N ARG A 465 -2.97 -14.53 -29.49
CA ARG A 465 -3.33 -13.10 -29.44
C ARG A 465 -4.24 -12.84 -28.25
N LEU A 466 -3.92 -11.79 -27.49
CA LEU A 466 -4.72 -11.33 -26.36
C LEU A 466 -5.76 -10.30 -26.79
N LEU A 467 -5.40 -9.42 -27.74
CA LEU A 467 -6.21 -8.29 -28.17
C LEU A 467 -7.04 -8.61 -29.42
N PHE A 468 -6.43 -9.29 -30.40
CA PHE A 468 -7.05 -9.51 -31.72
C PHE A 468 -7.21 -10.99 -32.10
N PRO A 469 -7.80 -11.86 -31.26
CA PRO A 469 -7.94 -13.29 -31.56
C PRO A 469 -8.96 -13.60 -32.66
N TYR A 470 -9.84 -12.66 -33.02
CA TYR A 470 -10.97 -12.89 -33.94
C TYR A 470 -10.84 -12.17 -35.30
N ILE A 471 -9.73 -11.47 -35.53
CA ILE A 471 -9.54 -10.64 -36.72
C ILE A 471 -8.13 -10.74 -37.27
N GLU A 472 -8.03 -10.69 -38.59
CA GLU A 472 -6.75 -10.55 -39.29
C GLU A 472 -6.57 -9.10 -39.74
N PRO A 473 -5.32 -8.64 -39.89
CA PRO A 473 -5.03 -7.25 -40.21
C PRO A 473 -5.50 -6.86 -41.63
N ASP A 474 -5.85 -7.78 -42.52
CA ASP A 474 -6.35 -7.42 -43.86
C ASP A 474 -7.85 -7.10 -43.92
N VAL A 475 -8.58 -7.28 -42.81
CA VAL A 475 -10.03 -7.06 -42.73
C VAL A 475 -10.37 -5.56 -42.66
N THR A 476 -10.97 -5.04 -43.74
CA THR A 476 -11.44 -3.64 -43.85
C THR A 476 -12.96 -3.52 -43.74
N PRO A 477 -13.50 -2.38 -43.24
CA PRO A 477 -14.94 -2.17 -43.13
C PRO A 477 -15.61 -2.02 -44.51
N GLY A 478 -16.93 -2.19 -44.56
CA GLY A 478 -17.76 -1.92 -45.74
C GLY A 478 -18.48 -3.14 -46.34
N THR A 479 -18.28 -4.34 -45.77
CA THR A 479 -19.10 -5.52 -46.05
C THR A 479 -19.75 -5.99 -44.76
N ALA A 480 -20.97 -6.55 -44.83
CA ALA A 480 -21.69 -7.01 -43.64
C ALA A 480 -20.88 -8.06 -42.83
N GLU A 481 -20.14 -8.93 -43.51
CA GLU A 481 -19.28 -9.93 -42.88
C GLU A 481 -18.09 -9.30 -42.16
N HIS A 482 -17.37 -8.39 -42.81
CA HIS A 482 -16.22 -7.72 -42.20
C HIS A 482 -16.66 -6.83 -41.03
N ASP A 483 -17.73 -6.06 -41.21
CA ASP A 483 -18.28 -5.18 -40.19
C ASP A 483 -18.72 -5.94 -38.94
N ALA A 484 -19.26 -7.15 -39.12
CA ALA A 484 -19.59 -8.06 -38.01
C ALA A 484 -18.34 -8.57 -37.27
N ARG A 485 -17.26 -8.93 -37.99
CA ARG A 485 -15.99 -9.36 -37.38
C ARG A 485 -15.29 -8.23 -36.62
N ILE A 486 -15.31 -7.02 -37.19
CA ILE A 486 -14.77 -5.82 -36.54
C ILE A 486 -15.55 -5.52 -35.25
N ARG A 487 -16.89 -5.53 -35.31
CA ARG A 487 -17.74 -5.33 -34.11
C ARG A 487 -17.50 -6.38 -33.04
N ARG A 488 -17.39 -7.66 -33.41
CA ARG A 488 -17.06 -8.74 -32.47
C ARG A 488 -15.71 -8.47 -31.77
N THR A 489 -14.72 -8.01 -32.53
CA THR A 489 -13.39 -7.69 -31.98
C THR A 489 -13.46 -6.48 -31.05
N ILE A 490 -14.23 -5.46 -31.39
CA ILE A 490 -14.46 -4.30 -30.52
C ILE A 490 -15.12 -4.72 -29.21
N SER A 491 -16.16 -5.55 -29.25
CA SER A 491 -16.78 -6.06 -28.02
C SER A 491 -15.78 -6.81 -27.15
N HIS A 492 -14.91 -7.64 -27.75
CA HIS A 492 -13.82 -8.32 -27.02
C HIS A 492 -12.83 -7.33 -26.39
N LEU A 493 -12.44 -6.27 -27.11
CA LEU A 493 -11.55 -5.24 -26.59
C LEU A 493 -12.19 -4.46 -25.44
N HIS A 494 -13.46 -4.09 -25.56
CA HIS A 494 -14.22 -3.41 -24.50
C HIS A 494 -14.29 -4.29 -23.24
N GLU A 495 -14.65 -5.56 -23.38
CA GLU A 495 -14.68 -6.50 -22.26
C GLU A 495 -13.29 -6.67 -21.62
N ARG A 496 -12.25 -6.84 -22.44
CA ARG A 496 -10.89 -7.09 -21.95
C ARG A 496 -10.24 -5.85 -21.30
N LEU A 497 -10.43 -4.66 -21.89
CA LEU A 497 -9.79 -3.43 -21.43
C LEU A 497 -10.63 -2.71 -20.35
N LEU A 498 -11.95 -2.66 -20.53
CA LEU A 498 -12.85 -1.87 -19.68
C LEU A 498 -13.69 -2.75 -18.73
N GLY A 499 -13.65 -4.08 -18.87
CA GLY A 499 -14.42 -4.99 -18.04
C GLY A 499 -15.92 -5.03 -18.37
N ARG A 500 -16.37 -4.29 -19.40
CA ARG A 500 -17.78 -4.20 -19.79
C ARG A 500 -17.91 -3.85 -21.27
N VAL A 501 -19.08 -4.16 -21.84
CA VAL A 501 -19.44 -3.76 -23.21
C VAL A 501 -20.69 -2.91 -23.14
N GLU A 502 -20.61 -1.67 -23.62
CA GLU A 502 -21.75 -0.77 -23.75
C GLU A 502 -21.99 -0.49 -25.23
N ALA A 503 -23.23 -0.67 -25.69
CA ALA A 503 -23.54 -0.76 -27.12
C ALA A 503 -23.21 0.55 -27.86
N THR A 504 -23.46 1.70 -27.24
CA THR A 504 -23.21 3.00 -27.89
C THR A 504 -21.71 3.31 -27.98
N GLU A 505 -20.95 3.04 -26.92
CA GLU A 505 -19.49 3.17 -26.92
C GLU A 505 -18.78 2.18 -27.85
N ALA A 506 -19.31 0.95 -27.97
CA ALA A 506 -18.83 -0.03 -28.94
C ALA A 506 -19.04 0.47 -30.39
N GLU A 507 -20.20 1.05 -30.69
CA GLU A 507 -20.47 1.61 -32.02
C GLU A 507 -19.60 2.83 -32.33
N ARG A 508 -19.33 3.70 -31.33
CA ARG A 508 -18.36 4.80 -31.48
C ARG A 508 -16.95 4.29 -31.80
N SER A 509 -16.54 3.20 -31.16
CA SER A 509 -15.25 2.55 -31.43
C SER A 509 -15.19 1.96 -32.85
N PHE A 510 -16.31 1.42 -33.36
CA PHE A 510 -16.40 0.96 -34.74
C PHE A 510 -16.28 2.12 -35.72
N GLN A 511 -17.00 3.21 -35.47
CA GLN A 511 -16.96 4.39 -36.31
C GLN A 511 -15.55 4.99 -36.36
N LEU A 512 -14.86 5.07 -35.22
CA LEU A 512 -13.45 5.50 -35.15
C LEU A 512 -12.55 4.62 -36.03
N PHE A 513 -12.66 3.30 -35.92
CA PHE A 513 -11.89 2.37 -36.75
C PHE A 513 -12.18 2.60 -38.24
N ALA A 514 -13.47 2.65 -38.60
CA ALA A 514 -13.90 2.75 -39.98
C ALA A 514 -13.49 4.07 -40.64
N ASP A 515 -13.61 5.18 -39.91
CA ASP A 515 -13.22 6.51 -40.40
C ASP A 515 -11.72 6.62 -40.62
N ILE A 516 -10.90 6.06 -39.72
CA ILE A 516 -9.43 6.05 -39.90
C ILE A 516 -9.03 5.25 -41.14
N VAL A 517 -9.61 4.05 -41.34
CA VAL A 517 -9.31 3.24 -42.52
C VAL A 517 -9.75 3.96 -43.81
N LYS A 518 -10.94 4.58 -43.79
CA LYS A 518 -11.47 5.36 -44.92
C LYS A 518 -10.60 6.58 -45.24
N GLU A 519 -10.18 7.35 -44.23
CA GLU A 519 -9.31 8.52 -44.41
C GLU A 519 -7.93 8.11 -44.93
N ALA A 520 -7.37 7.02 -44.42
CA ALA A 520 -6.09 6.50 -44.87
C ALA A 520 -6.13 6.00 -46.33
N ALA A 521 -7.22 5.37 -46.76
CA ALA A 521 -7.41 4.95 -48.15
C ALA A 521 -7.42 6.12 -49.15
N ALA A 522 -7.80 7.32 -48.69
CA ALA A 522 -7.78 8.54 -49.50
C ALA A 522 -6.38 9.21 -49.58
N ARG A 523 -5.37 8.69 -48.87
CA ARG A 523 -4.03 9.30 -48.78
C ARG A 523 -2.93 8.26 -49.04
N ARG A 524 -1.77 8.73 -49.52
CA ARG A 524 -0.57 7.89 -49.54
C ARG A 524 -0.06 7.70 -48.10
N HIS A 525 0.23 6.45 -47.76
CA HIS A 525 0.75 6.05 -46.46
C HIS A 525 1.75 4.91 -46.63
N ASP A 526 2.65 4.76 -45.65
CA ASP A 526 3.59 3.65 -45.58
C ASP A 526 2.84 2.32 -45.36
N THR A 527 3.33 1.21 -45.90
CA THR A 527 2.78 -0.13 -45.70
C THR A 527 3.23 -0.77 -44.40
N GLU A 528 4.09 -0.10 -43.63
CA GLU A 528 4.52 -0.56 -42.32
C GLU A 528 4.08 0.40 -41.22
N GLU A 529 4.01 -0.12 -40.00
CA GLU A 529 3.84 0.70 -38.82
C GLU A 529 5.11 1.56 -38.57
N ASN A 530 4.96 2.63 -37.79
CA ASN A 530 6.08 3.48 -37.37
C ASN A 530 7.19 2.66 -36.69
N TYR A 531 8.43 3.14 -36.80
CA TYR A 531 9.61 2.43 -36.31
C TYR A 531 9.51 2.05 -34.83
N PHE A 532 8.95 2.91 -33.99
CA PHE A 532 8.87 2.70 -32.54
C PHE A 532 7.88 1.58 -32.15
N CYS A 533 6.74 1.49 -32.82
CA CYS A 533 5.70 0.49 -32.54
C CYS A 533 6.06 -0.89 -33.09
N ARG A 534 6.91 -0.98 -34.12
CA ARG A 534 7.32 -2.26 -34.74
C ARG A 534 8.60 -2.87 -34.16
N GLN A 535 9.11 -2.35 -33.04
CA GLN A 535 10.25 -2.96 -32.35
C GLN A 535 9.82 -4.19 -31.54
N GLY A 536 10.63 -5.26 -31.61
CA GLY A 536 10.42 -6.46 -30.78
C GLY A 536 9.24 -7.35 -31.19
N LEU A 537 8.78 -7.24 -32.44
CA LEU A 537 7.77 -8.13 -33.01
C LEU A 537 8.30 -9.57 -33.17
N GLU A 538 7.44 -10.58 -33.03
CA GLU A 538 7.79 -11.97 -33.29
C GLU A 538 7.99 -12.25 -34.79
N GLN A 539 7.24 -11.54 -35.63
CA GLN A 539 7.40 -11.51 -37.09
C GLN A 539 6.97 -10.14 -37.65
N PRO A 540 7.45 -9.74 -38.84
CA PRO A 540 7.03 -8.49 -39.46
C PRO A 540 5.52 -8.43 -39.67
N VAL A 541 4.90 -7.31 -39.31
CA VAL A 541 3.46 -7.05 -39.52
C VAL A 541 3.32 -5.96 -40.58
N SER A 542 2.82 -6.35 -41.75
CA SER A 542 2.49 -5.41 -42.82
C SER A 542 1.12 -4.78 -42.57
N ASP A 543 0.98 -3.49 -42.87
CA ASP A 543 -0.23 -2.70 -42.71
C ASP A 543 -0.57 -1.88 -43.97
N PRO A 544 -0.75 -2.52 -45.14
CA PRO A 544 -1.02 -1.83 -46.41
C PRO A 544 -2.46 -1.27 -46.50
N ARG A 545 -3.32 -1.63 -45.55
CA ARG A 545 -4.72 -1.19 -45.45
C ARG A 545 -4.95 -0.22 -44.28
N TYR A 546 -3.91 0.15 -43.54
CA TYR A 546 -3.97 1.04 -42.38
C TYR A 546 -4.83 0.52 -41.21
N THR A 547 -5.15 -0.76 -41.20
CA THR A 547 -6.00 -1.44 -40.22
C THR A 547 -5.28 -1.67 -38.89
N VAL A 548 -3.98 -1.99 -38.89
CA VAL A 548 -3.20 -2.14 -37.66
C VAL A 548 -3.10 -0.79 -36.94
N ARG A 549 -2.84 0.29 -37.69
CA ARG A 549 -2.85 1.66 -37.16
C ARG A 549 -4.24 2.11 -36.69
N ALA A 550 -5.30 1.70 -37.38
CA ALA A 550 -6.68 1.96 -36.95
C ALA A 550 -7.00 1.22 -35.64
N TRP A 551 -6.60 -0.05 -35.50
CA TRP A 551 -6.73 -0.80 -34.25
C TRP A 551 -5.93 -0.17 -33.12
N ARG A 552 -4.72 0.31 -33.38
CA ARG A 552 -3.93 1.07 -32.40
C ARG A 552 -4.71 2.28 -31.89
N ALA A 553 -5.37 3.02 -32.78
CA ALA A 553 -6.17 4.17 -32.39
C ALA A 553 -7.37 3.78 -31.51
N VAL A 554 -8.03 2.65 -31.80
CA VAL A 554 -9.09 2.10 -30.93
C VAL A 554 -8.52 1.72 -29.57
N VAL A 555 -7.40 1.01 -29.51
CA VAL A 555 -6.76 0.64 -28.22
C VAL A 555 -6.35 1.91 -27.44
N THR A 556 -5.76 2.91 -28.10
CA THR A 556 -5.47 4.21 -27.47
C THR A 556 -6.75 4.89 -26.94
N TYR A 557 -7.85 4.84 -27.69
CA TYR A 557 -9.13 5.39 -27.26
C TYR A 557 -9.65 4.70 -25.99
N LEU A 558 -9.60 3.37 -25.95
CA LEU A 558 -10.06 2.57 -24.81
C LEU A 558 -9.18 2.78 -23.57
N LEU A 559 -7.85 2.83 -23.73
CA LEU A 559 -6.92 3.11 -22.64
C LEU A 559 -7.06 4.51 -22.02
N ARG A 560 -7.76 5.42 -22.71
CA ARG A 560 -8.06 6.76 -22.21
C ARG A 560 -9.45 6.88 -21.60
N GLN A 561 -10.23 5.79 -21.58
CA GLN A 561 -11.52 5.78 -20.92
C GLN A 561 -11.37 5.77 -19.41
N TYR A 562 -12.36 6.36 -18.75
CA TYR A 562 -12.45 6.42 -17.31
C TYR A 562 -12.35 5.02 -16.68
N ASP A 563 -13.09 4.04 -17.19
CA ASP A 563 -13.10 2.66 -16.68
C ASP A 563 -11.74 1.95 -16.71
N PHE A 564 -10.82 2.40 -17.57
CA PHE A 564 -9.46 1.87 -17.58
C PHE A 564 -8.60 2.46 -16.45
N LEU A 565 -8.74 3.77 -16.21
CA LEU A 565 -7.85 4.57 -15.36
C LEU A 565 -8.37 4.75 -13.92
N TYR A 566 -9.64 4.43 -13.68
CA TYR A 566 -10.32 4.63 -12.41
C TYR A 566 -11.04 3.34 -11.98
N GLU A 567 -11.06 3.05 -10.67
CA GLU A 567 -11.82 1.95 -10.03
C GLU A 567 -12.58 2.37 -8.77
#